data_AF-A0A976J7J0-F1
#
_entry.id   AF-A0A976J7J0-F1
#
_cell.length_a   1.000
_cell.length_b   1.000
_cell.length_c   1.000
_cell.angle_alpha   90.00
_cell.angle_beta   90.00
_cell.angle_gamma   90.00
#
_symmetry.space_group_name_H-M   'P 1'
#
loop_
_entity.id
_entity.type
_entity.pdbx_description
1 polymer ?
#
loop_
_entity_poly.entity_id
_entity_poly.type
_entity_poly.pdbx_seq_one_letter_code
_entity_poly.pdbx_strand_id
1 'polypeptide(L)'
;MEGDHDRGTLKPDEAADRLQQAGIAALIHTSPSHTPERPRWRVLAPLSRSMPPAERERLVARLNGVLGRALQPESFTLSQGFYYGGVDGAHPVETITVEGAGIDTLDSLDAGALDKRGKPYDGGKTGQSPEKPGECDSADDLMYVPPELLRALAEPDGGDWADFQPLPQVGKIRQALAAIPAEARDERESCWRPVSMALHHEFAGSEAGFALWDEWSKASPKYDTRDQRRVWESFGMRNASGCSRCRTT
;
A
#
# COMPACT_ATOMS: atom_id res chain seq x y z
N MET A 1 -4.85 4.31 -15.41
CA MET A 1 -6.13 4.77 -14.84
C MET A 1 -6.70 3.64 -14.03
N GLU A 2 -7.23 3.95 -12.85
CA GLU A 2 -7.80 2.96 -11.93
C GLU A 2 -9.28 3.24 -11.70
N GLY A 3 -10.07 2.19 -11.45
CA GLY A 3 -11.47 2.31 -11.06
C GLY A 3 -11.88 1.18 -10.12
N ASP A 4 -12.78 1.51 -9.17
CA ASP A 4 -13.31 0.55 -8.20
C ASP A 4 -14.80 0.30 -8.43
N HIS A 5 -15.19 -0.97 -8.35
CA HIS A 5 -16.56 -1.42 -8.42
C HIS A 5 -16.90 -2.31 -7.22
N ASP A 6 -17.77 -1.78 -6.38
CA ASP A 6 -18.12 -2.42 -5.10
C ASP A 6 -19.65 -2.55 -4.91
N ARG A 7 -20.43 -2.05 -5.88
CA ARG A 7 -21.90 -2.01 -5.83
C ARG A 7 -22.55 -3.34 -6.21
N GLY A 8 -21.81 -4.26 -6.84
CA GLY A 8 -22.35 -5.54 -7.29
C GLY A 8 -23.27 -5.46 -8.50
N THR A 9 -23.21 -4.39 -9.29
CA THR A 9 -24.12 -4.17 -10.44
C THR A 9 -23.55 -4.65 -11.77
N LEU A 10 -22.26 -4.96 -11.84
CA LEU A 10 -21.60 -5.44 -13.05
C LEU A 10 -20.63 -6.57 -12.69
N LYS A 11 -20.67 -7.69 -13.41
CA LYS A 11 -19.75 -8.81 -13.19
C LYS A 11 -18.39 -8.55 -13.85
N PRO A 12 -17.29 -9.12 -13.33
CA PRO A 12 -15.96 -8.97 -13.93
C PRO A 12 -15.90 -9.35 -15.41
N ASP A 13 -16.48 -10.50 -15.80
CA ASP A 13 -16.48 -10.96 -17.20
C ASP A 13 -17.24 -10.00 -18.13
N GLU A 14 -18.40 -9.53 -17.70
CA GLU A 14 -19.20 -8.57 -18.48
C GLU A 14 -18.49 -7.22 -18.58
N ALA A 15 -17.75 -6.81 -17.55
CA ALA A 15 -16.90 -5.63 -17.61
C ALA A 15 -15.76 -5.83 -18.63
N ALA A 16 -15.11 -7.00 -18.65
CA ALA A 16 -14.08 -7.34 -19.61
C ALA A 16 -14.60 -7.30 -21.06
N ASP A 17 -15.77 -7.90 -21.31
CA ASP A 17 -16.43 -7.88 -22.63
C ASP A 17 -16.67 -6.44 -23.12
N ARG A 18 -17.14 -5.55 -22.24
CA ARG A 18 -17.38 -4.14 -22.58
C ARG A 18 -16.09 -3.39 -22.88
N LEU A 19 -15.03 -3.64 -22.12
CA LEU A 19 -13.71 -3.02 -22.35
C LEU A 19 -13.10 -3.51 -23.66
N GLN A 20 -13.23 -4.81 -23.96
CA GLN A 20 -12.77 -5.40 -25.21
C GLN A 20 -13.51 -4.80 -26.41
N GLN A 21 -14.84 -4.68 -26.34
CA GLN A 21 -15.66 -4.05 -27.39
C GLN A 21 -15.29 -2.57 -27.60
N ALA A 22 -14.90 -1.87 -26.54
CA ALA A 22 -14.42 -0.49 -26.61
C ALA A 22 -12.95 -0.36 -27.06
N GLY A 23 -12.23 -1.47 -27.22
CA GLY A 23 -10.82 -1.49 -27.61
C GLY A 23 -9.85 -1.00 -26.51
N ILE A 24 -10.27 -1.03 -25.25
CA ILE A 24 -9.47 -0.57 -24.10
C ILE A 24 -8.63 -1.74 -23.58
N ALA A 25 -7.31 -1.56 -23.50
CA ALA A 25 -6.47 -2.47 -22.73
C ALA A 25 -6.84 -2.36 -21.25
N ALA A 26 -6.95 -3.47 -20.53
CA ALA A 26 -7.28 -3.43 -19.12
C ALA A 26 -6.82 -4.67 -18.35
N LEU A 27 -6.61 -4.49 -17.05
CA LEU A 27 -6.47 -5.56 -16.07
C LEU A 27 -7.60 -5.43 -15.06
N ILE A 28 -8.49 -6.41 -14.99
CA ILE A 28 -9.51 -6.52 -13.95
C ILE A 28 -9.01 -7.51 -12.91
N HIS A 29 -9.15 -7.17 -11.64
CA HIS A 29 -8.94 -8.13 -10.56
C HIS A 29 -10.05 -8.03 -9.52
N THR A 30 -10.45 -9.18 -8.97
CA THR A 30 -11.48 -9.21 -7.92
C THR A 30 -10.88 -8.79 -6.57
N SER A 31 -11.74 -8.25 -5.70
CA SER A 31 -11.34 -7.92 -4.32
C SER A 31 -11.44 -9.15 -3.40
N PRO A 32 -10.78 -9.17 -2.22
CA PRO A 32 -10.91 -10.26 -1.26
C PRO A 32 -12.35 -10.55 -0.79
N SER A 33 -13.23 -9.55 -0.89
CA SER A 33 -14.64 -9.65 -0.50
C SER A 33 -15.59 -9.94 -1.68
N HIS A 34 -15.05 -10.30 -2.84
CA HIS A 34 -15.82 -10.68 -4.01
C HIS A 34 -16.54 -12.02 -3.81
N THR A 35 -17.82 -12.08 -4.21
CA THR A 35 -18.50 -13.35 -4.52
C THR A 35 -19.25 -13.22 -5.85
N PRO A 36 -19.62 -14.34 -6.52
CA PRO A 36 -20.45 -14.30 -7.73
C PRO A 36 -21.79 -13.58 -7.56
N GLU A 37 -22.37 -13.62 -6.37
CA GLU A 37 -23.63 -12.95 -6.00
C GLU A 37 -23.42 -11.47 -5.65
N ARG A 38 -22.21 -11.11 -5.21
CA ARG A 38 -21.83 -9.74 -4.82
C ARG A 38 -20.53 -9.35 -5.51
N PRO A 39 -20.57 -9.01 -6.81
CA PRO A 39 -19.36 -8.72 -7.55
C PRO A 39 -18.64 -7.48 -7.02
N ARG A 40 -17.34 -7.63 -6.75
CA ARG A 40 -16.47 -6.57 -6.26
C ARG A 40 -15.11 -6.69 -6.92
N TRP A 41 -14.74 -5.70 -7.71
CA TRP A 41 -13.56 -5.78 -8.56
C TRP A 41 -13.03 -4.39 -8.87
N ARG A 42 -11.77 -4.37 -9.27
CA ARG A 42 -11.04 -3.17 -9.68
C ARG A 42 -10.55 -3.34 -11.10
N VAL A 43 -10.40 -2.23 -11.79
CA VAL A 43 -9.87 -2.18 -13.16
C VAL A 43 -8.71 -1.22 -13.23
N LEU A 44 -7.65 -1.65 -13.91
CA LEU A 44 -6.53 -0.83 -14.33
C LEU A 44 -6.54 -0.73 -15.85
N ALA A 45 -6.78 0.47 -16.39
CA ALA A 45 -6.66 0.78 -17.81
C ALA A 45 -5.37 1.58 -18.04
N PRO A 46 -4.36 1.07 -18.77
CA PRO A 46 -3.08 1.74 -18.94
C PRO A 46 -3.23 3.02 -19.78
N LEU A 47 -2.22 3.89 -19.64
CA LEU A 47 -2.05 5.06 -20.49
C LEU A 47 -0.88 4.82 -21.44
N SER A 48 -0.95 5.34 -22.67
CA SER A 48 0.14 5.24 -23.64
C SER A 48 1.36 6.10 -23.26
N ARG A 49 1.14 7.10 -22.39
CA ARG A 49 2.16 8.04 -21.90
C ARG A 49 1.78 8.60 -20.53
N SER A 50 2.72 9.28 -19.88
CA SER A 50 2.43 10.09 -18.70
C SER A 50 1.45 11.22 -19.06
N MET A 51 0.46 11.47 -18.21
CA MET A 51 -0.62 12.43 -18.46
C MET A 51 -0.79 13.38 -17.26
N PRO A 52 -1.15 14.66 -17.49
CA PRO A 52 -1.40 15.61 -16.40
C PRO A 52 -2.55 15.15 -15.48
N PRO A 53 -2.49 15.46 -14.17
CA PRO A 53 -3.56 15.13 -13.22
C PRO A 53 -4.97 15.63 -13.63
N ALA A 54 -5.03 16.75 -14.34
CA ALA A 54 -6.29 17.33 -14.84
C ALA A 54 -7.03 16.41 -15.82
N GLU A 55 -6.34 15.49 -16.49
CA GLU A 55 -6.96 14.55 -17.44
C GLU A 55 -7.65 13.37 -16.74
N ARG A 56 -7.42 13.15 -15.44
CA ARG A 56 -8.03 12.02 -14.72
C ARG A 56 -9.54 12.02 -14.85
N GLU A 57 -10.20 13.16 -14.60
CA GLU A 57 -11.66 13.21 -14.57
C GLU A 57 -12.26 12.79 -15.92
N ARG A 58 -11.68 13.28 -17.03
CA ARG A 58 -12.05 12.90 -18.40
C ARG A 58 -11.82 11.42 -18.66
N LEU A 59 -10.64 10.90 -18.35
CA LEU A 59 -10.28 9.51 -18.65
C LEU A 59 -11.07 8.50 -17.79
N VAL A 60 -11.32 8.82 -16.52
CA VAL A 60 -12.20 8.02 -15.65
C VAL A 60 -13.65 8.13 -16.14
N ALA A 61 -14.09 9.28 -16.66
CA ALA A 61 -15.41 9.42 -17.24
C ALA A 61 -15.60 8.55 -18.51
N ARG A 62 -14.59 8.46 -19.39
CA ARG A 62 -14.59 7.50 -20.52
C ARG A 62 -14.79 6.08 -20.03
N LEU A 63 -13.96 5.66 -19.06
CA LEU A 63 -14.01 4.32 -18.48
C LEU A 63 -15.37 4.02 -17.85
N ASN A 64 -15.90 4.97 -17.08
CA ASN A 64 -17.20 4.86 -16.42
C ASN A 64 -18.36 4.81 -17.44
N GLY A 65 -18.24 5.50 -18.56
CA GLY A 65 -19.18 5.44 -19.68
C GLY A 65 -19.25 4.05 -20.29
N VAL A 66 -18.10 3.49 -20.65
CA VAL A 66 -17.99 2.11 -21.20
C VAL A 66 -18.53 1.07 -20.22
N LEU A 67 -18.21 1.22 -18.93
CA LEU A 67 -18.67 0.32 -17.88
C LEU A 67 -20.13 0.60 -17.44
N GLY A 68 -20.85 1.51 -18.09
CA GLY A 68 -22.26 1.78 -17.83
C GLY A 68 -22.54 2.29 -16.41
N ARG A 69 -21.73 3.25 -15.93
CA ARG A 69 -21.82 3.85 -14.58
C ARG A 69 -21.55 2.88 -13.43
N ALA A 70 -20.81 1.80 -13.69
CA ALA A 70 -20.46 0.83 -12.66
C ALA A 70 -19.48 1.42 -11.63
N LEU A 71 -18.62 2.37 -12.00
CA LEU A 71 -17.56 2.85 -11.12
C LEU A 71 -18.12 3.66 -9.94
N GLN A 72 -17.45 3.54 -8.80
CA GLN A 72 -17.71 4.36 -7.64
C GLN A 72 -17.15 5.78 -7.81
N PRO A 73 -17.80 6.82 -7.22
CA PRO A 73 -17.34 8.21 -7.28
C PRO A 73 -15.89 8.41 -6.85
N GLU A 74 -15.43 7.58 -5.92
CA GLU A 74 -14.08 7.51 -5.38
C GLU A 74 -13.02 7.34 -6.47
N SER A 75 -13.34 6.64 -7.56
CA SER A 75 -12.47 6.42 -8.74
C SER A 75 -12.02 7.74 -9.41
N PHE A 76 -12.80 8.82 -9.26
CA PHE A 76 -12.50 10.13 -9.82
C PHE A 76 -11.50 10.93 -8.99
N THR A 77 -11.15 10.48 -7.78
CA THR A 77 -10.20 11.15 -6.89
C THR A 77 -8.77 10.86 -7.36
N LEU A 78 -7.93 11.90 -7.46
CA LEU A 78 -6.49 11.74 -7.70
C LEU A 78 -5.87 11.04 -6.50
N SER A 79 -5.21 9.90 -6.74
CA SER A 79 -4.57 9.02 -5.75
C SER A 79 -5.53 8.20 -4.87
N GLN A 80 -5.93 7.02 -5.36
CA GLN A 80 -6.28 5.91 -4.47
C GLN A 80 -5.31 4.76 -4.70
N GLY A 81 -4.55 4.41 -3.66
CA GLY A 81 -3.77 3.18 -3.64
C GLY A 81 -4.69 2.00 -3.34
N PHE A 82 -4.69 0.99 -4.22
CA PHE A 82 -5.42 -0.25 -3.99
C PHE A 82 -4.45 -1.40 -3.76
N TYR A 83 -4.67 -2.15 -2.67
CA TYR A 83 -3.89 -3.33 -2.35
C TYR A 83 -4.39 -4.55 -3.16
N TYR A 84 -3.46 -5.34 -3.68
CA TYR A 84 -3.71 -6.61 -4.35
C TYR A 84 -3.26 -7.76 -3.43
N GLY A 85 -4.09 -8.78 -3.26
CA GLY A 85 -3.76 -9.97 -2.44
C GLY A 85 -4.99 -10.81 -2.09
N GLY A 86 -4.79 -12.11 -1.91
CA GLY A 86 -5.81 -13.02 -1.38
C GLY A 86 -5.80 -13.05 0.15
N VAL A 87 -6.92 -13.43 0.76
CA VAL A 87 -7.03 -13.73 2.19
C VAL A 87 -7.28 -15.23 2.34
N ASP A 88 -6.55 -15.89 3.23
CA ASP A 88 -6.74 -17.32 3.49
C ASP A 88 -8.19 -17.63 3.87
N GLY A 89 -8.83 -18.53 3.11
CA GLY A 89 -10.24 -18.91 3.29
C GLY A 89 -11.28 -18.03 2.59
N ALA A 90 -10.86 -16.99 1.85
CA ALA A 90 -11.73 -16.20 0.99
C ALA A 90 -11.82 -16.77 -0.44
N HIS A 91 -12.75 -16.23 -1.26
CA HIS A 91 -12.81 -16.57 -2.68
C HIS A 91 -11.47 -16.24 -3.37
N PRO A 92 -10.95 -17.12 -4.23
CA PRO A 92 -9.71 -16.86 -4.96
C PRO A 92 -9.79 -15.53 -5.73
N VAL A 93 -8.70 -14.77 -5.73
CA VAL A 93 -8.60 -13.57 -6.57
C VAL A 93 -8.57 -14.03 -8.03
N GLU A 94 -9.54 -13.55 -8.79
CA GLU A 94 -9.65 -13.76 -10.23
C GLU A 94 -9.06 -12.54 -10.91
N THR A 95 -8.29 -12.78 -11.97
CA THR A 95 -7.65 -11.73 -12.77
C THR A 95 -7.99 -11.95 -14.23
N ILE A 96 -8.47 -10.89 -14.90
CA ILE A 96 -8.85 -10.91 -16.31
C ILE A 96 -8.05 -9.83 -17.02
N THR A 97 -7.28 -10.23 -18.03
CA THR A 97 -6.54 -9.31 -18.90
C THR A 97 -7.32 -9.10 -20.18
N VAL A 98 -7.44 -7.83 -20.60
CA VAL A 98 -8.09 -7.40 -21.83
C VAL A 98 -7.04 -6.72 -22.70
N GLU A 99 -6.88 -7.21 -23.93
CA GLU A 99 -6.02 -6.61 -24.94
C GLU A 99 -6.68 -5.39 -25.58
N GLY A 100 -5.90 -4.35 -25.89
CA GLY A 100 -6.40 -3.14 -26.50
C GLY A 100 -5.40 -1.99 -26.50
N ALA A 101 -5.89 -0.77 -26.63
CA ALA A 101 -5.09 0.45 -26.60
C ALA A 101 -5.16 1.15 -25.24
N GLY A 102 -4.21 2.06 -24.99
CA GLY A 102 -4.26 2.96 -23.84
C GLY A 102 -5.51 3.84 -23.90
N ILE A 103 -6.20 4.02 -22.76
CA ILE A 103 -7.49 4.72 -22.72
C ILE A 103 -7.39 6.20 -23.16
N ASP A 104 -6.20 6.79 -23.06
CA ASP A 104 -5.89 8.13 -23.53
C ASP A 104 -5.91 8.27 -25.06
N THR A 105 -5.67 7.19 -25.82
CA THR A 105 -5.64 7.24 -27.29
C THR A 105 -7.02 7.09 -27.93
N LEU A 106 -8.06 6.84 -27.13
CA LEU A 106 -9.41 6.51 -27.60
C LEU A 106 -10.37 7.71 -27.47
N ASP A 107 -10.11 8.77 -28.24
CA ASP A 107 -10.87 10.02 -28.17
C ASP A 107 -12.36 9.88 -28.52
N SER A 108 -12.72 8.89 -29.33
CA SER A 108 -14.13 8.59 -29.66
C SER A 108 -14.98 8.25 -28.43
N LEU A 109 -14.35 7.81 -27.33
CA LEU A 109 -15.06 7.46 -26.09
C LEU A 109 -15.56 8.68 -25.31
N ASP A 110 -15.11 9.89 -25.63
CA ASP A 110 -15.63 11.11 -24.99
C ASP A 110 -17.14 11.29 -25.20
N ALA A 111 -17.66 10.85 -26.35
CA ALA A 111 -19.09 10.94 -26.66
C ALA A 111 -19.98 10.13 -25.70
N GLY A 112 -19.44 9.07 -25.10
CA GLY A 112 -20.13 8.20 -24.14
C GLY A 112 -19.69 8.42 -22.68
N ALA A 113 -18.82 9.39 -22.41
CA ALA A 113 -18.22 9.57 -21.09
C ALA A 113 -19.25 10.01 -20.04
N LEU A 114 -19.18 9.40 -18.84
CA LEU A 114 -20.09 9.67 -17.73
C LEU A 114 -19.33 10.14 -16.49
N ASP A 115 -19.73 11.29 -15.92
CA ASP A 115 -19.16 11.83 -14.69
C ASP A 115 -19.44 10.94 -13.46
N LYS A 116 -18.89 11.30 -12.29
CA LYS A 116 -19.10 10.58 -11.02
C LYS A 116 -20.57 10.47 -10.58
N ARG A 117 -21.45 11.32 -11.13
CA ARG A 117 -22.90 11.33 -10.87
C ARG A 117 -23.65 10.51 -11.93
N GLY A 118 -23.00 10.06 -12.99
CA GLY A 118 -23.60 9.36 -14.13
C GLY A 118 -24.27 10.27 -15.15
N LYS A 119 -23.91 11.56 -15.17
CA LYS A 119 -24.34 12.49 -16.22
C LYS A 119 -23.32 12.50 -17.36
N PRO A 120 -23.74 12.83 -18.60
CA PRO A 120 -22.79 13.07 -19.69
C PRO A 120 -21.70 14.04 -19.23
N TYR A 121 -20.45 13.67 -19.47
CA TYR A 121 -19.31 14.48 -19.08
C TYR A 121 -19.20 15.70 -20.01
N ASP A 122 -19.39 16.89 -19.45
CA ASP A 122 -19.41 18.17 -20.16
C ASP A 122 -18.14 19.02 -19.94
N GLY A 123 -17.09 18.41 -19.37
CA GLY A 123 -15.88 19.12 -18.94
C GLY A 123 -16.06 19.67 -17.52
N GLY A 124 -15.74 18.85 -16.52
CA GLY A 124 -15.72 19.27 -15.12
C GLY A 124 -14.79 20.47 -14.92
N LYS A 125 -15.14 21.36 -13.99
CA LYS A 125 -14.25 22.45 -13.58
C LYS A 125 -12.90 21.84 -13.22
N THR A 126 -11.88 22.10 -14.05
CA THR A 126 -10.49 21.81 -13.71
C THR A 126 -10.28 22.34 -12.30
N GLY A 127 -10.04 21.44 -11.35
CA GLY A 127 -9.60 21.87 -10.03
C GLY A 127 -8.35 22.68 -10.29
N GLN A 128 -8.43 24.00 -10.15
CA GLN A 128 -7.24 24.82 -10.05
C GLN A 128 -6.47 24.22 -8.88
N SER A 129 -5.37 23.56 -9.20
CA SER A 129 -4.37 23.19 -8.22
C SER A 129 -4.07 24.47 -7.45
N PRO A 130 -4.05 24.46 -6.10
CA PRO A 130 -3.57 25.61 -5.36
C PRO A 130 -2.23 26.05 -5.97
N GLU A 131 -2.06 27.36 -6.15
CA GLU A 131 -0.89 27.94 -6.81
C GLU A 131 0.40 27.29 -6.29
N LYS A 132 1.25 26.88 -7.24
CA LYS A 132 2.53 26.17 -7.09
C LYS A 132 3.21 26.39 -5.73
N PRO A 133 3.46 25.33 -4.93
CA PRO A 133 4.59 25.34 -4.02
C PRO A 133 5.86 25.03 -4.83
N GLY A 134 6.71 26.05 -5.03
CA GLY A 134 8.13 25.96 -5.41
C GLY A 134 8.47 25.30 -6.75
N GLU A 135 9.31 25.94 -7.55
CA GLU A 135 9.99 25.30 -8.70
C GLU A 135 10.56 23.92 -8.31
N CYS A 136 9.97 22.85 -8.84
CA CYS A 136 10.66 21.59 -9.03
C CYS A 136 11.18 21.60 -10.48
N ASP A 137 12.50 21.72 -10.61
CA ASP A 137 13.17 21.68 -11.90
C ASP A 137 13.11 20.26 -12.46
N SER A 138 12.05 20.00 -13.22
CA SER A 138 11.80 18.81 -14.04
C SER A 138 11.31 17.53 -13.32
N ALA A 139 10.48 16.77 -14.04
CA ALA A 139 9.98 15.46 -13.61
C ALA A 139 11.07 14.38 -13.56
N ASP A 140 12.27 14.66 -14.08
CA ASP A 140 13.41 13.76 -14.01
C ASP A 140 13.92 13.61 -12.58
N ASP A 141 13.88 14.65 -11.75
CA ASP A 141 14.37 14.60 -10.36
C ASP A 141 13.51 13.76 -9.41
N LEU A 142 12.22 13.54 -9.73
CA LEU A 142 11.32 12.73 -8.91
C LEU A 142 11.45 11.22 -9.16
N MET A 143 12.08 10.82 -10.27
CA MET A 143 12.25 9.41 -10.68
C MET A 143 13.71 9.05 -10.99
N TYR A 144 14.66 9.98 -10.82
CA TYR A 144 16.08 9.72 -10.99
C TYR A 144 16.60 8.82 -9.87
N VAL A 145 16.74 7.54 -10.17
CA VAL A 145 17.52 6.61 -9.36
C VAL A 145 18.97 6.72 -9.83
N PRO A 146 19.92 7.16 -8.98
CA PRO A 146 21.32 7.26 -9.36
C PRO A 146 21.82 5.93 -9.95
N PRO A 147 22.60 5.93 -11.03
CA PRO A 147 23.13 4.72 -11.66
C PRO A 147 23.86 3.79 -10.68
N GLU A 148 24.45 4.38 -9.65
CA GLU A 148 25.14 3.68 -8.56
C GLU A 148 24.17 2.78 -7.76
N LEU A 149 22.93 3.26 -7.53
CA LEU A 149 21.87 2.54 -6.83
C LEU A 149 21.26 1.44 -7.70
N LEU A 150 21.11 1.69 -9.00
CA LEU A 150 20.70 0.69 -10.00
C LEU A 150 21.72 -0.45 -10.12
N ARG A 151 23.02 -0.13 -10.03
CA ARG A 151 24.10 -1.14 -9.98
C ARG A 151 24.08 -1.91 -8.67
N ALA A 152 23.78 -1.27 -7.55
CA ALA A 152 23.62 -1.94 -6.26
C ALA A 152 22.43 -2.93 -6.24
N LEU A 153 21.39 -2.68 -7.06
CA LEU A 153 20.25 -3.59 -7.25
C LEU A 153 20.50 -4.67 -8.32
N ALA A 154 21.59 -4.58 -9.08
CA ALA A 154 21.92 -5.50 -10.18
C ALA A 154 22.77 -6.71 -9.73
N GLU A 155 23.17 -6.75 -8.46
CA GLU A 155 23.72 -7.95 -7.84
C GLU A 155 22.52 -8.79 -7.36
N PRO A 156 22.25 -9.98 -7.93
CA PRO A 156 21.27 -10.87 -7.36
C PRO A 156 21.95 -11.54 -6.17
N ASP A 157 21.94 -10.90 -5.00
CA ASP A 157 21.81 -11.71 -3.82
C ASP A 157 20.45 -12.39 -3.97
N GLY A 158 20.48 -13.65 -4.41
CA GLY A 158 19.31 -14.54 -4.49
C GLY A 158 18.75 -14.84 -3.10
N GLY A 159 18.54 -13.79 -2.31
CA GLY A 159 17.84 -13.79 -1.05
C GLY A 159 16.36 -13.99 -1.34
N ASP A 160 15.80 -14.95 -0.64
CA ASP A 160 14.36 -15.14 -0.57
C ASP A 160 13.73 -13.80 -0.13
N TRP A 161 12.80 -13.27 -0.91
CA TRP A 161 12.04 -12.07 -0.56
C TRP A 161 11.29 -12.24 0.77
N ALA A 162 11.10 -13.48 1.24
CA ALA A 162 10.58 -13.79 2.56
C ALA A 162 11.49 -13.36 3.72
N ASP A 163 12.81 -13.20 3.48
CA ASP A 163 13.81 -12.87 4.50
C ASP A 163 14.23 -11.39 4.47
N PHE A 164 13.64 -10.56 3.60
CA PHE A 164 13.90 -9.13 3.56
C PHE A 164 13.36 -8.46 4.84
N GLN A 165 14.25 -8.22 5.79
CA GLN A 165 13.97 -7.38 6.95
C GLN A 165 14.47 -5.96 6.65
N PRO A 166 13.59 -4.99 6.39
CA PRO A 166 14.02 -3.62 6.17
C PRO A 166 14.80 -3.14 7.40
N LEU A 167 15.94 -2.49 7.17
CA LEU A 167 16.77 -1.98 8.25
C LEU A 167 15.94 -1.06 9.17
N PRO A 168 16.07 -1.19 10.51
CA PRO A 168 15.34 -0.36 11.44
C PRO A 168 15.55 1.12 11.16
N GLN A 169 14.46 1.90 11.06
CA GLN A 169 14.55 3.35 10.83
C GLN A 169 14.86 4.09 12.13
N VAL A 170 16.08 3.91 12.66
CA VAL A 170 16.52 4.37 13.99
C VAL A 170 16.17 5.85 14.25
N GLY A 171 16.33 6.73 13.25
CA GLY A 171 15.99 8.15 13.39
C GLY A 171 14.51 8.41 13.68
N LYS A 172 13.60 7.70 13.00
CA LYS A 172 12.15 7.81 13.24
C LYS A 172 11.77 7.18 14.58
N ILE A 173 12.40 6.07 14.95
CA ILE A 173 12.19 5.41 16.23
C ILE A 173 12.57 6.36 17.38
N ARG A 174 13.71 7.06 17.29
CA ARG A 174 14.12 8.07 18.27
C ARG A 174 13.11 9.22 18.39
N GLN A 175 12.61 9.72 17.27
CA GLN A 175 11.58 10.78 17.27
C GLN A 175 10.28 10.30 17.94
N ALA A 176 9.83 9.09 17.62
CA ALA A 176 8.64 8.50 18.24
C ALA A 176 8.80 8.32 19.75
N LEU A 177 9.96 7.84 20.21
CA LEU A 177 10.28 7.71 21.63
C LEU A 177 10.32 9.05 22.37
N ALA A 178 10.79 10.11 21.71
CA ALA A 178 10.83 11.46 22.26
C ALA A 178 9.43 12.10 22.40
N ALA A 179 8.46 11.67 21.58
CA ALA A 179 7.08 12.14 21.65
C ALA A 179 6.26 11.48 22.78
N ILE A 180 6.75 10.40 23.39
CA ILE A 180 6.08 9.75 24.52
C ILE A 180 6.24 10.63 25.77
N PRO A 181 5.13 11.03 26.44
CA PRO A 181 5.20 11.82 27.67
C PRO A 181 6.02 11.13 28.76
N ALA A 182 6.73 11.91 29.57
CA ALA A 182 7.63 11.37 30.60
C ALA A 182 6.88 10.57 31.67
N GLU A 183 5.67 10.98 32.02
CA GLU A 183 4.77 10.29 32.93
C GLU A 183 4.28 8.95 32.40
N ALA A 184 4.07 8.84 31.07
CA ALA A 184 3.68 7.58 30.45
C ALA A 184 4.82 6.56 30.52
N ARG A 185 6.08 7.00 30.36
CA ARG A 185 7.27 6.14 30.50
C ARG A 185 7.35 5.43 31.86
N ASP A 186 6.83 6.06 32.92
CA ASP A 186 6.82 5.48 34.27
C ASP A 186 5.74 4.40 34.46
N GLU A 187 4.80 4.27 33.51
CA GLU A 187 3.77 3.26 33.54
C GLU A 187 4.28 1.94 32.94
N ARG A 188 4.58 1.00 33.83
CA ARG A 188 5.22 -0.28 33.50
C ARG A 188 4.47 -1.07 32.43
N GLU A 189 3.16 -1.28 32.62
CA GLU A 189 2.37 -2.21 31.79
C GLU A 189 1.78 -1.56 30.54
N SER A 190 1.40 -0.28 30.61
CA SER A 190 0.72 0.45 29.53
C SER A 190 1.68 1.10 28.54
N CYS A 191 2.91 1.40 28.94
CA CYS A 191 3.86 2.11 28.07
C CYS A 191 5.24 1.47 28.04
N TRP A 192 5.94 1.36 29.17
CA TRP A 192 7.34 0.94 29.20
C TRP A 192 7.54 -0.47 28.63
N ARG A 193 6.68 -1.43 29.00
CA ARG A 193 6.71 -2.82 28.51
C ARG A 193 6.23 -2.99 27.06
N PRO A 194 5.15 -2.32 26.60
CA PRO A 194 4.81 -2.31 25.18
C PRO A 194 5.91 -1.71 24.29
N VAL A 195 6.52 -0.59 24.72
CA VAL A 195 7.64 0.03 24.00
C VAL A 195 8.84 -0.91 23.92
N SER A 196 9.15 -1.63 25.02
CA SER A 196 10.23 -2.60 25.02
C SER A 196 9.98 -3.77 24.06
N MET A 197 8.75 -4.27 23.99
CA MET A 197 8.37 -5.33 23.05
C MET A 197 8.47 -4.86 21.61
N ALA A 198 8.01 -3.63 21.32
CA ALA A 198 8.09 -3.05 19.98
C ALA A 198 9.56 -2.90 19.52
N LEU A 199 10.43 -2.41 20.39
CA LEU A 199 11.87 -2.30 20.11
C LEU A 199 12.54 -3.68 20.01
N HIS A 200 12.17 -4.63 20.86
CA HIS A 200 12.70 -5.99 20.77
C HIS A 200 12.28 -6.68 19.47
N HIS A 201 11.05 -6.46 19.00
CA HIS A 201 10.58 -6.97 17.72
C HIS A 201 11.33 -6.32 16.54
N GLU A 202 11.36 -4.99 16.48
CA GLU A 202 11.97 -4.22 15.39
C GLU A 202 13.47 -4.52 15.22
N PHE A 203 14.18 -4.73 16.32
CA PHE A 203 15.62 -5.00 16.32
C PHE A 203 15.97 -6.48 16.49
N ALA A 204 14.99 -7.39 16.35
CA ALA A 204 15.15 -8.83 16.53
C ALA A 204 15.87 -9.22 17.85
N GLY A 205 15.63 -8.46 18.93
CA GLY A 205 16.25 -8.67 20.24
C GLY A 205 17.71 -8.25 20.36
N SER A 206 18.29 -7.59 19.35
CA SER A 206 19.70 -7.21 19.33
C SER A 206 20.09 -6.19 20.42
N GLU A 207 21.38 -6.14 20.75
CA GLU A 207 21.94 -5.16 21.71
C GLU A 207 21.74 -3.70 21.24
N ALA A 208 21.60 -3.45 19.93
CA ALA A 208 21.32 -2.12 19.40
C ALA A 208 19.92 -1.63 19.80
N GLY A 209 18.91 -2.51 19.76
CA GLY A 209 17.57 -2.21 20.25
C GLY A 209 17.55 -2.01 21.77
N PHE A 210 18.31 -2.83 22.50
CA PHE A 210 18.47 -2.69 23.95
C PHE A 210 19.08 -1.34 24.32
N ALA A 211 20.19 -0.94 23.69
CA ALA A 211 20.86 0.32 23.99
C ALA A 211 19.94 1.54 23.81
N LEU A 212 19.09 1.51 22.78
CA LEU A 212 18.12 2.57 22.50
C LEU A 212 16.99 2.60 23.53
N TRP A 213 16.49 1.43 23.95
CA TRP A 213 15.50 1.33 25.02
C TRP A 213 16.07 1.74 26.39
N ASP A 214 17.32 1.39 26.67
CA ASP A 214 18.06 1.72 27.88
C ASP A 214 18.28 3.23 28.01
N GLU A 215 18.73 3.88 26.93
CA GLU A 215 18.86 5.34 26.84
C GLU A 215 17.53 6.05 27.13
N TRP A 216 16.44 5.58 26.51
CA TRP A 216 15.11 6.14 26.72
C TRP A 216 14.60 5.90 28.15
N SER A 217 14.87 4.74 28.74
CA SER A 217 14.39 4.38 30.07
C SER A 217 15.15 5.09 31.19
N LYS A 218 16.45 5.37 31.02
CA LYS A 218 17.28 6.12 31.98
C LYS A 218 16.77 7.52 32.33
N ALA A 219 15.93 8.09 31.47
CA ALA A 219 15.32 9.38 31.73
C ALA A 219 14.19 9.32 32.79
N SER A 220 13.78 8.12 33.24
CA SER A 220 12.84 7.93 34.34
C SER A 220 13.56 7.82 35.69
N PRO A 221 13.01 8.41 36.77
CA PRO A 221 13.51 8.19 38.13
C PRO A 221 13.29 6.76 38.65
N LYS A 222 12.43 5.96 37.99
CA LYS A 222 12.15 4.56 38.34
C LYS A 222 13.04 3.55 37.62
N TYR A 223 14.01 4.02 36.84
CA TYR A 223 14.91 3.18 36.06
C TYR A 223 15.78 2.29 36.96
N ASP A 224 15.81 1.00 36.65
CA ASP A 224 16.70 0.01 37.25
C ASP A 224 17.37 -0.81 36.14
N THR A 225 18.70 -0.75 36.07
CA THR A 225 19.48 -1.42 35.02
C THR A 225 19.33 -2.95 35.04
N ARG A 226 19.16 -3.56 36.21
CA ARG A 226 19.00 -5.03 36.31
C ARG A 226 17.61 -5.44 35.84
N ASP A 227 16.58 -4.69 36.21
CA ASP A 227 15.21 -4.92 35.78
C ASP A 227 15.04 -4.71 34.27
N GLN A 228 15.70 -3.67 33.73
CA GLN A 228 15.76 -3.39 32.30
C GLN A 228 16.31 -4.60 31.53
N ARG A 229 17.51 -5.09 31.88
CA ARG A 229 18.15 -6.23 31.20
C ARG A 229 17.30 -7.50 31.33
N ARG A 230 16.81 -7.78 32.54
CA ARG A 230 15.97 -8.95 32.83
C ARG A 230 14.71 -8.98 31.97
N VAL A 231 14.04 -7.84 31.79
CA VAL A 231 12.83 -7.76 30.97
C VAL A 231 13.16 -7.93 29.49
N TRP A 232 14.25 -7.34 28.99
CA TRP A 232 14.70 -7.55 27.59
C TRP A 232 14.91 -9.02 27.27
N GLU A 233 15.66 -9.74 28.12
CA GLU A 233 15.98 -11.16 27.95
C GLU A 233 14.72 -12.05 28.06
N SER A 234 13.70 -11.62 28.82
CA SER A 234 12.47 -12.39 29.00
C SER A 234 11.65 -12.56 27.72
N PHE A 235 11.85 -11.71 26.71
CA PHE A 235 11.10 -11.78 25.44
C PHE A 235 11.61 -12.90 24.52
N GLY A 236 12.87 -13.32 24.64
CA GLY A 236 13.48 -14.35 23.78
C GLY A 236 13.28 -15.81 24.25
N MET A 237 12.83 -16.04 25.48
CA MET A 237 12.84 -17.37 26.12
C MET A 237 11.70 -18.32 25.70
N ARG A 238 10.78 -17.93 24.82
CA ARG A 238 9.59 -18.75 24.48
C ARG A 238 9.80 -19.85 23.42
N ASN A 239 10.95 -19.92 22.75
CA ASN A 239 11.15 -20.85 21.63
C ASN A 239 12.09 -22.05 21.89
N ALA A 240 12.58 -22.25 23.13
CA ALA A 240 13.55 -23.33 23.43
C ALA A 240 12.96 -24.53 24.20
N SER A 241 11.65 -24.61 24.41
CA SER A 241 11.01 -25.73 25.12
C SER A 241 9.80 -26.25 24.36
N GLY A 242 10.08 -27.04 23.31
CA GLY A 242 9.08 -27.78 22.55
C GLY A 242 9.73 -28.86 21.69
N CYS A 243 9.58 -30.12 22.12
CA CYS A 243 9.92 -31.36 21.40
C CYS A 243 11.35 -31.91 21.54
N SER A 244 11.67 -32.45 22.72
CA SER A 244 12.68 -33.50 22.88
C SER A 244 12.01 -34.84 23.20
N ARG A 245 11.55 -35.59 22.18
CA ARG A 245 11.37 -37.05 22.24
C ARG A 245 11.02 -37.63 20.87
N CYS A 246 12.03 -38.08 20.13
CA CYS A 246 11.96 -39.29 19.32
C CYS A 246 13.32 -39.99 19.46
N ARG A 247 13.29 -41.14 20.13
CA ARG A 247 14.44 -41.97 20.47
C ARG A 247 14.57 -43.03 19.37
N THR A 248 15.80 -43.21 18.91
CA THR A 248 16.27 -44.26 18.01
C THR A 248 15.88 -45.65 18.51
N THR A 249 15.27 -46.45 17.63
CA THR A 249 15.59 -47.83 17.18
C THR A 249 14.32 -48.50 16.67
#